data_AF-A0A672GN28-F1
#
_entry.id   AF-A0A672GN28-F1
#
_cell.length_a   1.000
_cell.length_b   1.000
_cell.length_c   1.000
_cell.angle_alpha   90.00
_cell.angle_beta   90.00
_cell.angle_gamma   90.00
#
_symmetry.space_group_name_H-M   'P 1'
#
loop_
_entity.id
_entity.type
_entity.pdbx_description
1 polymer ?
#
loop_
_entity_poly.entity_id
_entity_poly.type
_entity_poly.pdbx_seq_one_letter_code
_entity_poly.pdbx_strand_id
1 'polypeptide(L)'
;MALRVLEIIFFLYFFSHIPITLFIDLQALLPADLYPQPAKDLLRWYAEAFKDPMVLDPPVWFKSFIFCEAVLQGPFFPVAAYAFLKGGCRWIRTPAIVYSVHVATTLVPILAHILLYPFPTGPHPGPQTSRERWLLVSIYAPYLLVPLLLLLTMLLSPTYCTAGGGRARAKKRS
;
A
#
# COMPACT_ATOMS: atom_id res chain seq x y z
N MET A 1 3.48 1.83 25.39
CA MET A 1 4.42 0.86 24.79
C MET A 1 3.88 0.25 23.49
N ALA A 2 2.69 -0.36 23.49
CA ALA A 2 2.08 -0.96 22.28
C ALA A 2 1.91 0.01 21.09
N LEU A 3 1.46 1.24 21.33
CA LEU A 3 1.31 2.24 20.26
C LEU A 3 2.63 2.54 19.54
N ARG A 4 3.74 2.61 20.28
CA ARG A 4 5.04 2.89 19.69
C ARG A 4 5.52 1.74 18.79
N VAL A 5 5.22 0.50 19.18
CA VAL A 5 5.49 -0.68 18.35
C VAL A 5 4.70 -0.61 17.05
N LEU A 6 3.41 -0.24 17.11
CA LEU A 6 2.58 -0.04 15.91
C LEU A 6 3.14 1.06 15.00
N GLU A 7 3.55 2.20 15.57
CA GLU A 7 4.19 3.27 14.80
C GLU A 7 5.48 2.78 14.10
N ILE A 8 6.30 1.96 14.75
CA ILE A 8 7.49 1.39 14.11
C ILE A 8 7.10 0.43 12.97
N ILE A 9 6.07 -0.40 13.16
CA ILE A 9 5.56 -1.28 12.09
C ILE A 9 5.09 -0.44 10.90
N PHE A 10 4.33 0.63 11.14
CA PHE A 10 3.87 1.53 10.07
C PHE A 10 5.02 2.25 9.39
N PHE A 11 6.01 2.71 10.14
CA PHE A 11 7.23 3.29 9.59
C PHE A 11 7.92 2.30 8.64
N LEU A 12 8.19 1.07 9.08
CA LEU A 12 8.86 0.06 8.26
C LEU A 12 8.05 -0.27 7.00
N TYR A 13 6.73 -0.36 7.12
CA TYR A 13 5.81 -0.57 6.01
C TYR A 13 5.89 0.57 4.98
N PHE A 14 5.71 1.83 5.39
CA PHE A 14 5.78 2.95 4.46
C PHE A 14 7.18 3.15 3.89
N PHE A 15 8.22 2.91 4.68
CA PHE A 15 9.60 3.02 4.24
C PHE A 15 9.95 1.96 3.19
N SER A 16 9.53 0.71 3.37
CA SER A 16 9.76 -0.35 2.38
C SER A 16 8.94 -0.17 1.11
N HIS A 17 7.76 0.47 1.18
CA HIS A 17 6.94 0.75 0.01
C HIS A 17 7.57 1.74 -0.94
N ILE A 18 8.38 2.69 -0.46
CA ILE A 18 9.04 3.67 -1.32
C ILE A 18 9.86 3.00 -2.44
N PRO A 19 10.85 2.14 -2.16
CA PRO A 19 11.58 1.45 -3.22
C PRO A 19 10.71 0.44 -3.98
N ILE A 20 9.74 -0.23 -3.33
CA ILE A 20 8.85 -1.19 -4.01
C ILE A 20 8.05 -0.47 -5.09
N THR A 21 7.33 0.60 -4.75
CA THR A 21 6.55 1.37 -5.72
C THR A 21 7.43 1.94 -6.82
N LEU A 22 8.58 2.53 -6.48
CA LEU A 22 9.45 3.16 -7.48
C LEU A 22 10.06 2.14 -8.46
N PHE A 23 10.53 1.00 -7.96
CA PHE A 23 11.28 0.03 -8.76
C PHE A 23 10.46 -1.16 -9.25
N ILE A 24 9.30 -1.46 -8.68
CA ILE A 24 8.46 -2.61 -9.04
C ILE A 24 7.15 -2.11 -9.63
N ASP A 25 6.32 -1.42 -8.85
CA ASP A 25 4.94 -1.11 -9.27
C ASP A 25 4.89 -0.13 -10.45
N LEU A 26 5.72 0.91 -10.44
CA LEU A 26 5.76 1.90 -11.52
C LEU A 26 6.22 1.30 -12.87
N GLN A 27 6.89 0.13 -12.90
CA GLN A 27 7.24 -0.55 -14.15
C GLN A 27 5.99 -0.93 -14.97
N ALA A 28 4.82 -1.08 -14.32
CA ALA A 28 3.55 -1.37 -14.99
C ALA A 28 3.00 -0.18 -15.80
N LEU A 29 3.45 1.05 -15.50
CA LEU A 29 2.96 2.29 -16.12
C LEU A 29 4.01 2.97 -17.00
N LEU A 30 5.27 2.89 -16.59
CA LEU A 30 6.36 3.60 -17.22
C LEU A 30 7.06 2.73 -18.29
N PRO A 31 7.67 3.34 -19.32
CA PRO A 31 8.43 2.61 -20.33
C PRO A 31 9.58 1.80 -19.70
N ALA A 32 9.80 0.58 -20.21
CA ALA A 32 10.84 -0.34 -19.73
C ALA A 32 12.26 0.22 -19.87
N ASP A 33 12.47 1.21 -20.74
CA ASP A 33 13.77 1.87 -20.97
C ASP A 33 14.21 2.76 -19.80
N LEU A 34 13.27 3.17 -18.93
CA LEU A 34 13.57 3.94 -17.73
C LEU A 34 14.14 3.08 -16.59
N TYR A 35 14.06 1.75 -16.72
CA TYR A 35 14.43 0.82 -15.66
C TYR A 35 15.73 0.07 -15.96
N PRO A 36 16.65 -0.01 -14.98
CA PRO A 36 17.86 -0.78 -15.13
C PRO A 36 17.53 -2.28 -15.23
N GLN A 37 18.38 -3.02 -15.93
CA GLN A 37 18.16 -4.45 -16.19
C GLN A 37 17.90 -5.28 -14.93
N PRO A 38 18.62 -5.09 -13.80
CA PRO A 38 18.36 -5.85 -12.58
C PRO A 38 16.95 -5.65 -12.00
N ALA A 39 16.34 -4.47 -12.16
CA ALA A 39 14.98 -4.22 -11.67
C ALA A 39 13.92 -4.96 -12.51
N LYS A 40 14.14 -5.04 -13.83
CA LYS A 40 13.30 -5.81 -14.75
C LYS A 40 13.43 -7.31 -14.51
N ASP A 41 14.65 -7.78 -14.28
CA ASP A 41 14.92 -9.19 -13.99
C ASP A 41 14.31 -9.60 -12.64
N LEU A 42 14.36 -8.72 -11.63
CA LEU A 42 13.70 -8.92 -10.34
C LEU A 42 12.17 -9.02 -10.48
N LEU A 43 11.55 -8.13 -11.26
CA LEU A 43 10.11 -8.16 -11.54
C LEU A 43 9.70 -9.48 -12.23
N ARG A 44 10.47 -9.89 -13.24
CA ARG A 44 10.24 -11.16 -13.96
C ARG A 44 10.38 -12.36 -13.04
N TRP A 45 11.45 -12.41 -12.24
CA TRP A 45 11.65 -13.47 -11.27
C TRP A 45 10.49 -13.55 -10.27
N TYR A 46 10.04 -12.41 -9.74
CA TYR A 46 8.90 -12.34 -8.83
C TYR A 46 7.63 -12.91 -9.47
N ALA A 47 7.31 -12.43 -10.68
CA ALA A 47 6.12 -12.86 -11.42
C ALA A 47 6.13 -14.38 -11.69
N GLU A 48 7.29 -14.93 -12.05
CA GLU A 48 7.44 -16.36 -12.32
C GLU A 48 7.38 -17.22 -11.05
N ALA A 49 8.03 -16.77 -9.98
CA ALA A 49 8.12 -17.47 -8.70
C ALA A 49 6.76 -17.54 -7.99
N PHE A 50 5.98 -16.46 -8.05
CA PHE A 50 4.70 -16.34 -7.35
C PHE A 50 3.48 -16.46 -8.26
N LYS A 51 3.69 -16.69 -9.55
CA LYS A 51 2.63 -16.77 -10.58
C LYS A 51 1.77 -15.51 -10.58
N ASP A 52 2.39 -14.34 -10.56
CA ASP A 52 1.69 -13.07 -10.65
C ASP A 52 1.80 -12.49 -12.06
N PRO A 53 0.81 -12.72 -12.94
CA PRO A 53 0.85 -12.20 -14.30
C PRO A 53 0.47 -10.70 -14.33
N MET A 54 -0.18 -10.19 -13.28
CA MET A 54 -0.68 -8.80 -13.26
C MET A 54 0.46 -7.79 -13.25
N VAL A 55 1.65 -8.18 -12.79
CA VAL A 55 2.81 -7.28 -12.79
C VAL A 55 3.57 -7.28 -14.12
N LEU A 56 3.40 -8.32 -14.97
CA LEU A 56 4.03 -8.41 -16.29
C LEU A 56 3.11 -7.96 -17.43
N ASP A 57 1.85 -8.39 -17.39
CA ASP A 57 0.80 -7.96 -18.32
C ASP A 57 -0.39 -7.37 -17.54
N PRO A 58 -0.23 -6.15 -16.99
CA PRO A 58 -1.21 -5.55 -16.11
C PRO A 58 -2.52 -5.22 -16.86
N PRO A 59 -3.68 -5.73 -16.41
CA PRO A 59 -4.96 -5.34 -16.98
C PRO A 59 -5.23 -3.86 -16.68
N VAL A 60 -6.03 -3.20 -17.53
CA VAL A 60 -6.26 -1.74 -17.46
C VAL A 60 -6.76 -1.28 -16.09
N TRP A 61 -7.63 -2.06 -15.45
CA TRP A 61 -8.13 -1.74 -14.10
C TRP A 61 -6.99 -1.78 -13.06
N PHE A 62 -6.03 -2.69 -13.18
CA PHE A 62 -4.90 -2.78 -12.26
C PHE A 62 -3.92 -1.63 -12.49
N LYS A 63 -3.64 -1.28 -13.76
CA LYS A 63 -2.90 -0.05 -14.11
C LYS A 63 -3.53 1.19 -13.49
N SER A 64 -4.87 1.28 -13.47
CA SER A 64 -5.55 2.42 -12.85
C SER A 64 -5.28 2.52 -11.35
N PHE A 65 -5.15 1.40 -10.63
CA PHE A 65 -4.78 1.39 -9.21
C PHE A 65 -3.31 1.78 -9.00
N ILE A 66 -2.39 1.26 -9.80
CA ILE A 66 -0.97 1.66 -9.75
C ILE A 66 -0.83 3.16 -10.05
N PHE A 67 -1.66 3.72 -10.94
CA PHE A 67 -1.64 5.15 -11.23
C PHE A 67 -2.09 5.96 -10.02
N CYS A 68 -3.17 5.55 -9.36
CA CYS A 68 -3.62 6.15 -8.11
C CYS A 68 -2.54 6.02 -7.02
N GLU A 69 -1.86 4.88 -6.93
CA GLU A 69 -0.73 4.69 -6.02
C GLU A 69 0.39 5.69 -6.31
N ALA A 70 0.83 5.79 -7.56
CA ALA A 70 1.90 6.70 -7.98
C ALA A 70 1.61 8.17 -7.62
N VAL A 71 0.38 8.63 -7.86
CA VAL A 71 0.00 10.05 -7.71
C VAL A 71 -0.41 10.39 -6.28
N LEU A 72 -1.13 9.50 -5.58
CA LEU A 72 -1.69 9.78 -4.26
C LEU A 72 -0.85 9.20 -3.12
N GLN A 73 -0.44 7.94 -3.28
CA GLN A 73 0.24 7.19 -2.21
C GLN A 73 1.76 7.43 -2.22
N GLY A 74 2.37 7.49 -3.41
CA GLY A 74 3.80 7.74 -3.59
C GLY A 74 4.30 8.97 -2.83
N PRO A 75 3.69 10.17 -3.01
CA PRO A 75 4.06 11.37 -2.25
C PRO A 75 3.74 11.26 -0.75
N PHE A 76 2.77 10.43 -0.38
CA PHE A 76 2.37 10.23 1.01
C PHE A 76 3.33 9.31 1.78
N PHE A 77 3.97 8.33 1.14
CA PHE A 77 4.83 7.36 1.82
C PHE A 77 5.98 8.00 2.63
N PRO A 78 6.77 8.95 2.10
CA PRO A 78 7.83 9.60 2.88
C PRO A 78 7.27 10.43 4.06
N VAL A 79 6.12 11.08 3.85
CA VAL A 79 5.43 11.88 4.87
C VAL A 79 4.96 10.99 6.02
N ALA A 80 4.35 9.84 5.70
CA ALA A 80 3.90 8.85 6.66
C ALA A 80 5.08 8.19 7.38
N ALA A 81 6.12 7.79 6.65
CA ALA A 81 7.33 7.22 7.22
C ALA A 81 7.96 8.18 8.26
N TYR A 82 8.10 9.46 7.91
CA TYR A 82 8.58 10.48 8.85
C TYR A 82 7.68 10.61 10.09
N ALA A 83 6.36 10.72 9.88
CA ALA A 83 5.39 10.91 10.97
C ALA A 83 5.42 9.76 11.98
N PHE A 84 5.50 8.52 11.50
CA PHE A 84 5.53 7.33 12.35
C PHE A 84 6.91 7.08 12.96
N LEU A 85 8.00 7.39 12.24
CA LEU A 85 9.35 7.35 12.81
C LEU A 85 9.49 8.33 13.98
N LYS A 86 9.01 9.57 13.82
CA LYS A 86 9.00 10.57 14.90
C LYS A 86 8.06 10.19 16.04
N GLY A 87 6.91 9.60 15.70
CA GLY A 87 5.85 9.23 16.64
C GLY A 87 5.02 10.43 17.10
N GLY A 88 3.79 10.17 17.54
CA GLY A 88 2.90 11.19 18.13
C GLY A 88 2.49 12.33 17.18
N CYS A 89 2.69 12.19 15.87
CA CYS A 89 2.36 13.19 14.87
C CYS A 89 0.85 13.21 14.57
N ARG A 90 0.07 13.92 15.39
CA ARG A 90 -1.40 13.88 15.38
C ARG A 90 -2.04 14.31 14.05
N TRP A 91 -1.35 15.15 13.28
CA TRP A 91 -1.77 15.60 11.95
C TRP A 91 -1.80 14.47 10.90
N ILE A 92 -1.09 13.35 11.12
CA ILE A 92 -1.07 12.22 10.18
C ILE A 92 -2.40 11.47 10.13
N ARG A 93 -3.27 11.66 11.14
CA ARG A 93 -4.49 10.88 11.32
C ARG A 93 -5.40 10.88 10.10
N THR A 94 -5.82 12.06 9.65
CA THR A 94 -6.76 12.16 8.52
C THR A 94 -6.16 11.62 7.23
N PRO A 95 -4.93 12.01 6.82
CA PRO A 95 -4.26 11.40 5.67
C PRO A 95 -4.11 9.88 5.77
N ALA A 96 -3.75 9.35 6.94
CA ALA A 96 -3.61 7.90 7.15
C ALA A 96 -4.94 7.15 7.05
N ILE A 97 -6.05 7.74 7.52
CA ILE A 97 -7.39 7.15 7.34
C ILE A 97 -7.75 7.10 5.85
N VAL A 98 -7.55 8.19 5.11
CA VAL A 98 -7.83 8.26 3.67
C VAL A 98 -6.99 7.22 2.92
N TYR A 99 -5.69 7.17 3.20
CA TYR A 99 -4.78 6.17 2.66
C TYR A 99 -5.27 4.75 2.94
N SER A 100 -5.52 4.42 4.20
CA SER A 100 -5.89 3.06 4.59
C SER A 100 -7.19 2.58 3.97
N VAL A 101 -8.21 3.45 3.91
CA VAL A 101 -9.50 3.12 3.29
C VAL A 101 -9.32 2.92 1.78
N HIS A 102 -8.54 3.78 1.14
CA HIS A 102 -8.27 3.67 -0.30
C HIS A 102 -7.56 2.36 -0.63
N VAL A 103 -6.47 2.04 0.06
CA VAL A 103 -5.72 0.78 -0.15
C VAL A 103 -6.60 -0.44 0.14
N ALA A 104 -7.34 -0.44 1.24
CA ALA A 104 -8.27 -1.54 1.52
C ALA A 104 -9.29 -1.74 0.39
N THR A 105 -9.79 -0.64 -0.18
CA THR A 105 -10.77 -0.66 -1.28
C THR A 105 -10.17 -1.19 -2.58
N THR A 106 -8.93 -0.83 -2.92
CA THR A 106 -8.26 -1.30 -4.15
C THR A 106 -7.77 -2.74 -4.02
N LEU A 107 -7.46 -3.22 -2.81
CA LEU A 107 -7.04 -4.61 -2.58
C LEU A 107 -8.18 -5.62 -2.70
N VAL A 108 -9.43 -5.24 -2.40
CA VAL A 108 -10.60 -6.13 -2.57
C VAL A 108 -10.72 -6.69 -4.00
N PRO A 109 -10.76 -5.87 -5.06
CA PRO A 109 -10.83 -6.39 -6.43
C PRO A 109 -9.56 -7.15 -6.84
N ILE A 110 -8.38 -6.78 -6.34
CA ILE A 110 -7.12 -7.52 -6.60
C ILE A 110 -7.22 -8.94 -6.03
N LEU A 111 -7.60 -9.09 -4.77
CA LEU A 111 -7.76 -10.39 -4.12
C LEU A 111 -8.87 -11.23 -4.78
N ALA A 112 -9.98 -10.59 -5.14
CA ALA A 112 -11.05 -11.25 -5.89
C ALA A 112 -10.56 -11.74 -7.26
N HIS A 113 -9.76 -10.94 -7.96
CA HIS A 113 -9.15 -11.35 -9.23
C HIS A 113 -8.22 -12.55 -9.03
N ILE A 114 -7.32 -12.52 -8.05
CA ILE A 114 -6.42 -13.65 -7.74
C ILE A 114 -7.21 -14.94 -7.41
N LEU A 115 -8.31 -14.84 -6.68
CA LEU A 115 -9.05 -16.02 -6.22
C LEU A 115 -10.04 -16.57 -7.26
N LEU A 116 -10.66 -15.69 -8.05
CA LEU A 116 -11.82 -16.05 -8.88
C LEU A 116 -11.55 -15.97 -10.38
N TYR A 117 -10.55 -15.20 -10.82
CA TYR A 117 -10.29 -15.02 -12.24
C TYR A 117 -9.69 -16.29 -12.86
N PRO A 118 -10.20 -16.74 -14.03
CA PRO A 118 -9.62 -17.85 -14.77
C PRO A 118 -8.38 -17.38 -15.55
N PHE A 119 -7.21 -17.43 -14.91
CA PHE A 119 -5.96 -17.01 -15.53
C PHE A 119 -5.59 -17.89 -16.73
N PRO A 120 -5.15 -17.29 -17.85
CA PRO A 120 -4.67 -18.05 -19.00
C PRO A 120 -3.37 -18.80 -18.66
N THR A 121 -3.08 -19.85 -19.41
CA THR A 121 -1.88 -20.68 -19.26
C THR A 121 -0.66 -20.15 -20.02
N GLY A 122 -0.82 -19.10 -20.83
CA GLY A 122 0.25 -18.40 -21.53
C GLY A 122 -0.22 -17.06 -22.09
N PRO A 123 0.69 -16.14 -22.46
CA PRO A 123 2.15 -16.24 -22.41
C PRO A 123 2.73 -16.13 -20.98
N HIS A 124 2.00 -15.51 -20.04
CA HIS A 124 2.37 -15.42 -18.62
C HIS A 124 1.35 -16.18 -17.78
N PRO A 125 1.63 -17.43 -17.37
CA PRO A 125 0.67 -18.23 -16.62
C PRO A 125 0.43 -17.65 -15.22
N GLY A 126 -0.83 -17.34 -14.91
CA GLY A 126 -1.25 -17.01 -13.56
C GLY A 126 -1.48 -18.24 -12.67
N PRO A 127 -1.91 -18.06 -11.42
CA PRO A 127 -2.07 -19.15 -10.48
C PRO A 127 -3.23 -20.07 -10.91
N GLN A 128 -2.92 -21.35 -11.16
CA GLN A 128 -3.88 -22.32 -11.67
C GLN A 128 -4.50 -23.14 -10.54
N THR A 129 -3.69 -23.46 -9.53
CA THR A 129 -4.12 -24.27 -8.39
C THR A 129 -4.55 -23.40 -7.21
N SER A 130 -5.40 -23.93 -6.33
CA SER A 130 -5.79 -23.25 -5.09
C SER A 130 -4.57 -22.91 -4.23
N ARG A 131 -3.54 -23.76 -4.23
CA ARG A 131 -2.30 -23.51 -3.48
C ARG A 131 -1.54 -22.30 -4.01
N GLU A 132 -1.40 -22.17 -5.33
CA GLU A 132 -0.76 -21.01 -5.96
C GLU A 132 -1.56 -19.73 -5.70
N ARG A 133 -2.90 -19.80 -5.78
CA ARG A 133 -3.78 -18.65 -5.48
C ARG A 133 -3.60 -18.18 -4.03
N TRP A 134 -3.63 -19.10 -3.07
CA TRP A 134 -3.42 -18.76 -1.66
C TRP A 134 -2.00 -18.29 -1.35
N LEU A 135 -1.00 -18.83 -2.05
CA LEU A 135 0.37 -18.33 -1.97
C LEU A 135 0.43 -16.86 -2.41
N LEU A 136 -0.16 -16.54 -3.57
CA LEU A 136 -0.19 -15.17 -4.08
C LEU A 136 -0.99 -14.24 -3.15
N VAL A 137 -2.15 -14.68 -2.65
CA VAL A 137 -2.92 -13.94 -1.63
C VAL A 137 -2.08 -13.64 -0.40
N SER A 138 -1.23 -14.57 0.05
CA SER A 138 -0.39 -14.34 1.23
C SER A 138 0.66 -13.24 1.02
N ILE A 139 1.05 -12.97 -0.23
CA ILE A 139 1.95 -11.87 -0.60
C ILE A 139 1.21 -10.54 -0.56
N TYR A 140 -0.03 -10.49 -1.05
CA TYR A 140 -0.87 -9.29 -1.03
C TYR A 140 -1.50 -9.01 0.36
N ALA A 141 -1.64 -10.02 1.21
CA ALA A 141 -2.32 -9.89 2.51
C ALA A 141 -1.69 -8.85 3.44
N PRO A 142 -0.35 -8.74 3.61
CA PRO A 142 0.27 -7.66 4.39
C PRO A 142 -0.16 -6.26 3.94
N TYR A 143 -0.33 -6.04 2.63
CA TYR A 143 -0.76 -4.77 2.04
C TYR A 143 -2.23 -4.45 2.32
N LEU A 144 -3.02 -5.40 2.79
CA LEU A 144 -4.37 -5.15 3.31
C LEU A 144 -4.37 -5.06 4.84
N LEU A 145 -3.71 -5.99 5.53
CA LEU A 145 -3.73 -6.10 6.98
C LEU A 145 -3.06 -4.90 7.66
N VAL A 146 -1.92 -4.43 7.16
CA VAL A 146 -1.23 -3.27 7.76
C VAL A 146 -2.03 -1.99 7.60
N PRO A 147 -2.60 -1.65 6.42
CA PRO A 147 -3.50 -0.50 6.30
C PRO A 147 -4.77 -0.60 7.15
N LEU A 148 -5.36 -1.79 7.31
CA LEU A 148 -6.50 -1.97 8.22
C LEU A 148 -6.09 -1.75 9.69
N LEU A 149 -4.93 -2.27 10.10
CA LEU A 149 -4.38 -2.02 11.43
C LEU A 149 -4.08 -0.53 11.65
N LEU A 150 -3.56 0.15 10.63
CA LEU A 150 -3.35 1.59 10.64
C LEU A 150 -4.68 2.35 10.79
N LEU A 151 -5.71 1.98 10.03
CA LEU A 151 -7.04 2.56 10.12
C LEU A 151 -7.61 2.43 11.54
N LEU A 152 -7.61 1.21 12.09
CA LEU A 152 -8.07 0.95 13.45
C LEU A 152 -7.26 1.75 14.47
N THR A 153 -5.95 1.86 14.29
CA THR A 153 -5.10 2.68 15.17
C THR A 153 -5.48 4.16 15.11
N MET A 154 -5.72 4.71 13.92
CA MET A 154 -6.11 6.11 13.74
C MET A 154 -7.52 6.42 14.26
N LEU A 155 -8.42 5.43 14.27
CA LEU A 155 -9.80 5.56 14.75
C LEU A 155 -9.96 5.31 16.24
N LEU A 156 -9.17 4.41 16.83
CA LEU A 156 -9.37 3.93 18.20
C LEU A 156 -8.33 4.48 19.19
N SER A 157 -7.16 4.93 18.73
CA SER A 157 -6.12 5.42 19.64
C SER A 157 -6.43 6.83 20.17
N PRO A 158 -6.48 7.03 21.51
CA PRO A 158 -6.74 8.34 22.12
C PRO A 158 -5.73 9.42 21.71
N THR A 159 -4.48 9.01 21.47
CA THR A 159 -3.38 9.88 21.02
C THR A 159 -3.71 10.59 19.71
N TYR A 160 -4.41 9.90 18.82
CA TYR A 160 -4.79 10.43 17.51
C TYR A 160 -6.20 11.05 17.55
N CYS A 161 -7.14 10.52 18.35
CA CYS A 161 -8.53 10.97 18.37
C CYS A 161 -8.81 12.36 18.96
N THR A 162 -7.94 12.95 19.79
CA THR A 162 -8.23 14.22 20.48
C THR A 162 -8.05 15.47 19.59
N ALA A 163 -8.76 15.56 18.46
CA ALA A 163 -8.89 16.81 17.70
C ALA A 163 -10.16 17.55 18.16
N GLY A 164 -10.06 18.32 19.24
CA GLY A 164 -11.22 19.02 19.81
C GLY A 164 -10.94 20.06 20.91
N GLY A 165 -9.75 20.68 20.96
CA GLY A 165 -9.47 21.70 21.98
C GLY A 165 -8.37 22.66 21.56
N GLY A 166 -8.71 23.74 20.86
CA GLY A 166 -7.70 24.74 20.51
C GLY A 166 -8.09 25.84 19.52
N ARG A 167 -9.32 26.36 19.54
CA ARG A 167 -9.60 27.67 18.90
C ARG A 167 -10.73 28.50 19.53
N ALA A 168 -11.01 28.30 20.82
CA ALA A 168 -11.95 29.13 21.58
C ALA A 168 -11.34 29.57 22.93
N ARG A 169 -10.22 30.30 22.89
CA ARG A 169 -9.82 31.15 24.02
C ARG A 169 -9.15 32.41 23.47
N ALA A 170 -9.67 33.55 23.91
CA ALA A 170 -9.20 34.91 23.66
C ALA A 170 -9.56 35.55 22.30
N LYS A 171 -10.85 35.84 22.09
CA LYS A 171 -11.21 37.19 21.61
C LYS A 171 -11.76 37.97 22.82
N LYS A 172 -11.01 39.02 23.13
CA LYS A 172 -11.01 39.84 24.34
C LYS A 172 -12.40 40.34 24.77
N ARG A 173 -12.62 40.30 26.09
CA ARG A 173 -13.35 41.36 26.79
C ARG A 173 -12.66 42.70 26.49
N SER A 174 -13.37 43.62 25.85
CA SER A 174 -13.24 45.07 26.01
C SER A 174 -14.56 45.70 25.61
#